data_AF-A0A1G8H1F8-F1
#
_entry.id   AF-A0A1G8H1F8-F1
#
_cell.length_a   1.000
_cell.length_b   1.000
_cell.length_c   1.000
_cell.angle_alpha   90.00
_cell.angle_beta   90.00
_cell.angle_gamma   90.00
#
_symmetry.space_group_name_H-M   'P 1'
#
loop_
_entity.id
_entity.type
_entity.pdbx_description
1 polymer ?
#
loop_
_entity_poly.entity_id
_entity_poly.type
_entity_poly.pdbx_seq_one_letter_code
_entity_poly.pdbx_strand_id
1 'polypeptide(L)'
;MNTSLKMDLKGQDFTYPTELEKYEHSGVIGKFKDEWDVDTQEAKEIFEEMKKFLYISALAQKNCIEFEIDEPILMIDKMWHHFIMFTLDYENFCKSFFGKMLHHIPFCTEHLTQKIKELSSKGETLNEYKSRRLQRQLETIQEVFGTETVKKWYVDYSHRYSPERMNMLQRSIYHGDLDRLGSPIDLETVKKSDAKELIQGILRHQSQSMFCGGHGCGVYCSCNSGSLYS
;
A
#
# COMPACT_ATOMS: atom_id res chain seq x y z
N MET A 1 -6.98 33.56 11.28
CA MET A 1 -5.77 33.49 12.13
C MET A 1 -4.81 32.52 11.46
N ASN A 2 -3.67 33.04 11.02
CA ASN A 2 -2.71 32.32 10.20
C ASN A 2 -1.80 31.49 11.12
N THR A 3 -2.26 30.30 11.53
CA THR A 3 -1.42 29.33 12.27
C THR A 3 -0.50 28.65 11.27
N SER A 4 0.57 29.36 10.93
CA SER A 4 1.82 28.76 10.50
C SER A 4 2.35 27.94 11.68
N LEU A 5 1.82 26.73 11.87
CA LEU A 5 2.54 25.65 12.55
C LEU A 5 3.74 25.32 11.65
N LYS A 6 4.75 26.18 11.68
CA LYS A 6 6.10 25.77 11.30
C LYS A 6 6.40 24.62 12.25
N MET A 7 6.51 23.43 11.69
CA MET A 7 7.34 22.42 12.30
C MET A 7 8.69 23.10 12.54
N ASP A 8 9.04 23.38 13.79
CA ASP A 8 10.41 23.77 14.13
C ASP A 8 11.27 22.50 14.14
N LEU A 9 11.35 21.83 12.99
CA LEU A 9 12.31 20.76 12.74
C LEU A 9 13.73 21.32 12.60
N LYS A 10 13.89 22.66 12.51
CA LYS A 10 15.19 23.34 12.39
C LYS A 10 16.11 23.17 13.60
N GLY A 11 15.62 22.62 14.71
CA GLY A 11 16.40 22.39 15.93
C GLY A 11 16.38 20.96 16.47
N GLN A 12 15.79 19.99 15.77
CA GLN A 12 15.88 18.57 16.11
C GLN A 12 16.73 17.88 15.05
N ASP A 13 17.78 17.18 15.46
CA ASP A 13 18.58 16.33 14.57
C ASP A 13 17.67 15.22 14.04
N PHE A 14 17.04 15.48 12.89
CA PHE A 14 16.32 14.46 12.16
C PHE A 14 17.31 13.34 11.83
N THR A 15 17.05 12.18 12.42
CA THR A 15 17.82 10.97 12.13
C THR A 15 16.85 9.90 11.69
N TYR A 16 16.91 9.53 10.41
CA TYR A 16 16.22 8.36 9.92
C TYR A 16 16.77 7.13 10.66
N PRO A 17 15.94 6.36 11.39
CA PRO A 17 16.47 5.30 12.25
C PRO A 17 17.22 4.25 11.43
N THR A 18 18.48 3.97 11.78
CA THR A 18 19.31 2.99 11.07
C THR A 18 18.68 1.60 11.03
N GLU A 19 17.96 1.21 12.10
CA GLU A 19 17.24 -0.07 12.13
C GLU A 19 16.04 -0.09 11.17
N LEU A 20 15.39 1.07 10.95
CA LEU A 20 14.34 1.20 9.94
C LEU A 20 14.93 1.17 8.52
N GLU A 21 16.06 1.83 8.31
CA GLU A 21 16.79 1.79 7.04
C GLU A 21 17.19 0.34 6.67
N LYS A 22 17.65 -0.45 7.63
CA LYS A 22 18.04 -1.86 7.43
C LYS A 22 16.88 -2.85 7.39
N TYR A 23 15.66 -2.43 7.75
CA TYR A 23 14.51 -3.34 7.76
C TYR A 23 14.20 -3.83 6.34
N GLU A 24 14.24 -5.14 6.13
CA GLU A 24 13.89 -5.79 4.87
C GLU A 24 12.73 -6.77 5.07
N HIS A 25 11.94 -6.99 4.02
CA HIS A 25 10.88 -8.01 4.06
C HIS A 25 10.75 -8.71 2.70
N SER A 26 11.43 -9.83 2.53
CA SER A 26 11.44 -10.59 1.27
C SER A 26 10.04 -11.03 0.82
N GLY A 27 9.16 -11.38 1.76
CA GLY A 27 7.75 -11.72 1.46
C GLY A 27 6.98 -10.59 0.78
N VAL A 28 7.07 -9.35 1.28
CA VAL A 28 6.46 -8.17 0.66
C VAL A 28 7.03 -7.91 -0.72
N ILE A 29 8.37 -7.97 -0.88
CA ILE A 29 9.02 -7.77 -2.17
C ILE A 29 8.58 -8.83 -3.19
N GLY A 30 8.54 -10.11 -2.80
CA GLY A 30 8.07 -11.21 -3.66
C GLY A 30 6.62 -10.99 -4.08
N LYS A 31 5.74 -10.78 -3.10
CA LYS A 31 4.31 -10.55 -3.34
C LYS A 31 4.05 -9.33 -4.21
N PHE A 32 4.82 -8.25 -4.05
CA PHE A 32 4.73 -7.07 -4.90
C PHE A 32 5.09 -7.39 -6.35
N LYS A 33 6.17 -8.14 -6.59
CA LYS A 33 6.57 -8.56 -7.93
C LYS A 33 5.62 -9.56 -8.59
N ASP A 34 4.83 -10.26 -7.78
CA ASP A 34 3.76 -11.13 -8.28
C ASP A 34 2.59 -10.34 -8.89
N GLU A 35 2.44 -9.06 -8.52
CA GLU A 35 1.39 -8.16 -9.04
C GLU A 35 1.91 -7.07 -9.97
N TRP A 36 3.20 -6.72 -9.88
CA TRP A 36 3.81 -5.62 -10.61
C TRP A 36 5.03 -6.11 -11.41
N ASP A 37 5.07 -5.81 -12.70
CA ASP A 37 6.18 -6.13 -13.59
C ASP A 37 7.36 -5.18 -13.38
N VAL A 38 8.01 -5.32 -12.23
CA VAL A 38 9.21 -4.61 -11.84
C VAL A 38 10.31 -5.60 -11.48
N ASP A 39 11.56 -5.19 -11.64
CA ASP A 39 12.68 -6.03 -11.21
C ASP A 39 12.86 -6.00 -9.68
N THR A 40 13.73 -6.86 -9.17
CA THR A 40 13.98 -6.96 -7.72
C THR A 40 14.58 -5.69 -7.13
N GLN A 41 15.44 -5.00 -7.88
CA GLN A 41 16.11 -3.79 -7.40
C GLN A 41 15.10 -2.64 -7.32
N GLU A 42 14.27 -2.48 -8.34
CA GLU A 42 13.17 -1.51 -8.37
C GLU A 42 12.16 -1.76 -7.24
N ALA A 43 11.75 -3.02 -7.01
CA ALA A 43 10.86 -3.35 -5.91
C ALA A 43 11.46 -3.00 -4.53
N LYS A 44 12.75 -3.27 -4.33
CA LYS A 44 13.47 -2.87 -3.10
C LYS A 44 13.53 -1.36 -2.95
N GLU A 45 13.81 -0.62 -4.03
CA GLU A 45 13.81 0.84 -4.01
C GLU A 45 12.44 1.42 -3.65
N ILE A 46 11.35 0.90 -4.22
CA ILE A 46 9.99 1.33 -3.87
C ILE A 46 9.70 1.01 -2.39
N PHE A 47 10.15 -0.14 -1.89
CA PHE A 47 10.01 -0.49 -0.47
C PHE A 47 10.77 0.48 0.45
N GLU A 48 11.97 0.92 0.07
CA GLU A 48 12.71 1.95 0.80
C GLU A 48 11.97 3.29 0.82
N GLU A 49 11.43 3.73 -0.32
CA GLU A 49 10.64 4.96 -0.38
C GLU A 49 9.33 4.85 0.41
N MET A 50 8.73 3.65 0.47
CA MET A 50 7.58 3.37 1.33
C MET A 50 7.93 3.50 2.82
N LYS A 51 9.05 2.95 3.29
CA LYS A 51 9.48 3.12 4.69
C LYS A 51 9.68 4.60 5.05
N LYS A 52 10.28 5.39 4.16
CA LYS A 52 10.40 6.85 4.33
C LYS A 52 9.02 7.52 4.42
N PHE A 53 8.09 7.16 3.54
CA PHE A 53 6.71 7.68 3.55
C PHE A 53 5.98 7.35 4.86
N LEU A 54 6.10 6.12 5.36
CA LEU A 54 5.49 5.74 6.64
C LEU A 54 6.11 6.49 7.81
N TYR A 55 7.44 6.64 7.82
CA TYR A 55 8.15 7.35 8.87
C TYR A 55 7.74 8.83 8.94
N ILE A 56 7.72 9.52 7.81
CA ILE A 56 7.31 10.92 7.76
C ILE A 56 5.81 11.09 8.05
N SER A 57 4.97 10.12 7.69
CA SER A 57 3.54 10.11 8.04
C SER A 57 3.34 9.96 9.55
N ALA A 58 4.12 9.11 10.21
CA ALA A 58 4.09 8.98 11.67
C ALA A 58 4.58 10.26 12.38
N LEU A 59 5.59 10.93 11.83
CA LEU A 59 6.05 12.26 12.28
C LEU A 59 4.97 13.33 12.07
N ALA A 60 4.38 13.39 10.88
CA ALA A 60 3.32 14.34 10.53
C ALA A 60 2.11 14.19 11.45
N GLN A 61 1.70 12.97 11.78
CA GLN A 61 0.62 12.70 12.73
C GLN A 61 0.90 13.30 14.12
N LYS A 62 2.14 13.18 14.62
CA LYS A 62 2.53 13.81 15.91
C LYS A 62 2.49 15.33 15.86
N ASN A 63 2.65 15.91 14.68
CA ASN A 63 2.71 17.36 14.45
C ASN A 63 1.42 17.94 13.86
N CYS A 64 0.34 17.16 13.82
CA CYS A 64 -0.95 17.57 13.25
C CYS A 64 -0.87 18.06 11.80
N ILE A 65 0.00 17.43 10.99
CA ILE A 65 0.12 17.68 9.56
C ILE A 65 -0.57 16.53 8.82
N GLU A 66 -1.45 16.91 7.90
CA GLU A 66 -2.20 15.96 7.08
C GLU A 66 -1.32 15.51 5.92
N PHE A 67 -1.00 14.21 5.89
CA PHE A 67 -0.31 13.55 4.80
C PHE A 67 -1.30 12.68 4.02
N GLU A 68 -1.25 12.78 2.70
CA GLU A 68 -2.11 12.04 1.78
C GLU A 68 -1.25 11.42 0.66
N ILE A 69 -1.74 10.31 0.09
CA ILE A 69 -1.19 9.76 -1.14
C ILE A 69 -1.68 10.62 -2.31
N ASP A 70 -0.76 11.35 -2.91
CA ASP A 70 -0.98 12.07 -4.16
C ASP A 70 -0.69 11.18 -5.37
N GLU A 71 -1.22 11.56 -6.54
CA GLU A 71 -1.05 10.81 -7.80
C GLU A 71 0.42 10.44 -8.09
N PRO A 72 1.42 11.33 -7.94
CA PRO A 72 2.83 11.00 -8.22
C PRO A 72 3.42 9.89 -7.34
N ILE A 73 2.86 9.65 -6.16
CA ILE A 73 3.36 8.67 -5.19
C ILE A 73 2.46 7.43 -5.06
N LEU A 74 1.55 7.21 -6.02
CA LEU A 74 0.68 6.03 -6.03
C LEU A 74 1.45 4.71 -5.97
N MET A 75 2.63 4.61 -6.59
CA MET A 75 3.44 3.39 -6.52
C MET A 75 3.91 3.07 -5.09
N ILE A 76 4.21 4.10 -4.30
CA ILE A 76 4.54 3.95 -2.87
C ILE A 76 3.34 3.38 -2.11
N ASP A 77 2.14 3.88 -2.40
CA ASP A 77 0.89 3.37 -1.83
C ASP A 77 0.60 1.92 -2.24
N LYS A 78 0.91 1.52 -3.48
CA LYS A 78 0.80 0.11 -3.89
C LYS A 78 1.72 -0.78 -3.07
N MET A 79 2.97 -0.39 -2.86
CA MET A 79 3.87 -1.14 -1.99
C MET A 79 3.37 -1.18 -0.54
N TRP A 80 2.83 -0.07 -0.04
CA TRP A 80 2.26 -0.02 1.32
C TRP A 80 1.07 -0.98 1.47
N HIS A 81 0.15 -1.02 0.51
CA HIS A 81 -0.94 -2.00 0.48
C HIS A 81 -0.45 -3.45 0.58
N HIS A 82 0.66 -3.77 -0.11
CA HIS A 82 1.25 -5.11 -0.02
C HIS A 82 1.78 -5.39 1.37
N PHE A 83 2.44 -4.43 2.01
CA PHE A 83 2.94 -4.62 3.37
C PHE A 83 1.80 -4.80 4.39
N ILE A 84 0.70 -4.04 4.27
CA ILE A 84 -0.47 -4.17 5.16
C ILE A 84 -1.05 -5.59 5.14
N MET A 85 -1.02 -6.28 4.00
CA MET A 85 -1.51 -7.67 3.89
C MET A 85 -0.69 -8.66 4.75
N PHE A 86 0.58 -8.37 5.04
CA PHE A 86 1.38 -9.09 6.03
C PHE A 86 1.06 -8.56 7.43
N THR A 87 -0.21 -8.72 7.83
CA THR A 87 -0.82 -8.00 8.96
C THR A 87 -0.02 -8.11 10.27
N LEU A 88 0.49 -9.29 10.60
CA LEU A 88 1.31 -9.52 11.80
C LEU A 88 2.64 -8.75 11.73
N ASP A 89 3.35 -8.87 10.60
CA ASP A 89 4.64 -8.22 10.39
C ASP A 89 4.48 -6.70 10.33
N TYR A 90 3.42 -6.21 9.69
CA TYR A 90 3.09 -4.80 9.60
C TYR A 90 2.72 -4.20 10.97
N GLU A 91 1.94 -4.92 11.78
CA GLU A 91 1.64 -4.51 13.15
C GLU A 91 2.92 -4.42 13.99
N ASN A 92 3.78 -5.44 13.94
CA ASN A 92 5.05 -5.47 14.66
C ASN A 92 5.99 -4.35 14.22
N PHE A 93 6.09 -4.11 12.91
CA PHE A 93 6.84 -3.00 12.33
C PHE A 93 6.35 -1.65 12.88
N CYS A 94 5.04 -1.39 12.83
CA CYS A 94 4.47 -0.13 13.31
C CYS A 94 4.68 0.06 14.82
N LYS A 95 4.49 -0.99 15.62
CA LYS A 95 4.77 -0.94 17.07
C LYS A 95 6.24 -0.65 17.35
N SER A 96 7.15 -1.28 16.60
CA SER A 96 8.60 -1.15 16.82
C SER A 96 9.14 0.22 16.43
N PHE A 97 8.70 0.77 15.30
CA PHE A 97 9.26 2.03 14.77
C PHE A 97 8.42 3.27 15.09
N PHE A 98 7.11 3.13 15.26
CA PHE A 98 6.18 4.25 15.47
C PHE A 98 5.50 4.23 16.85
N GLY A 99 5.62 3.13 17.59
CA GLY A 99 5.00 2.92 18.91
C GLY A 99 3.51 2.56 18.86
N LYS A 100 2.90 2.59 17.67
CA LYS A 100 1.48 2.26 17.44
C LYS A 100 1.24 1.98 15.97
N MET A 101 0.09 1.37 15.67
CA MET A 101 -0.34 1.13 14.30
C MET A 101 -0.49 2.45 13.53
N LEU A 102 0.14 2.53 12.36
CA LEU A 102 -0.12 3.60 11.39
C LEU A 102 -1.23 3.13 10.47
N HIS A 103 -2.45 3.63 10.66
CA HIS A 103 -3.59 3.16 9.88
C HIS A 103 -3.59 3.76 8.48
N HIS A 104 -3.79 2.90 7.47
CA HIS A 104 -4.18 3.33 6.13
C HIS A 104 -5.69 3.59 6.12
N ILE A 105 -6.10 4.77 5.64
CA ILE A 105 -7.50 5.18 5.56
C ILE A 105 -7.86 5.39 4.10
N PRO A 106 -8.56 4.44 3.45
CA PRO A 106 -8.96 4.58 2.06
C PRO A 106 -9.90 5.78 1.85
N PHE A 107 -9.69 6.49 0.75
CA PHE A 107 -10.57 7.57 0.35
C PHE A 107 -11.78 7.04 -0.43
N CYS A 108 -12.96 7.63 -0.21
CA CYS A 108 -14.18 7.28 -0.93
C CYS A 108 -15.05 8.53 -1.19
N THR A 109 -16.08 8.38 -2.02
CA THR A 109 -16.99 9.48 -2.39
C THR A 109 -17.69 10.14 -1.20
N GLU A 110 -17.99 9.38 -0.14
CA GLU A 110 -18.58 9.92 1.08
C GLU A 110 -17.60 10.88 1.78
N HIS A 111 -16.33 10.48 1.90
CA HIS A 111 -15.27 11.34 2.46
C HIS A 111 -15.12 12.64 1.66
N LEU A 112 -15.17 12.57 0.32
CA LEU A 112 -15.13 13.75 -0.53
C LEU A 112 -16.31 14.70 -0.25
N THR A 113 -17.52 14.15 -0.20
CA THR A 113 -18.75 14.90 0.02
C THR A 113 -18.71 15.60 1.38
N GLN A 114 -18.27 14.90 2.43
CA GLN A 114 -18.10 15.48 3.75
C GLN A 114 -17.05 16.59 3.77
N LYS A 115 -15.86 16.36 3.19
CA LYS A 115 -14.78 17.36 3.12
C LYS A 115 -15.24 18.63 2.40
N ILE A 116 -15.95 18.52 1.28
CA ILE A 116 -16.47 19.67 0.54
C ILE A 116 -17.46 20.48 1.40
N LYS A 117 -18.36 19.82 2.13
CA LYS A 117 -19.30 20.49 3.05
C LYS A 117 -18.55 21.22 4.17
N GLU A 118 -17.57 20.57 4.79
CA GLU A 118 -16.75 21.17 5.85
C GLU A 118 -15.95 22.38 5.37
N LEU A 119 -15.31 22.28 4.21
CA LEU A 119 -14.53 23.38 3.61
C LEU A 119 -15.44 24.56 3.22
N SER A 120 -16.58 24.27 2.63
CA SER A 120 -17.58 25.29 2.26
C SER A 120 -18.08 26.06 3.49
N SER A 121 -18.26 25.37 4.63
CA SER A 121 -18.64 26.03 5.90
C SER A 121 -17.57 26.98 6.44
N LYS A 122 -16.32 26.82 6.00
CA LYS A 122 -15.17 27.66 6.36
C LYS A 122 -14.83 28.69 5.29
N GLY A 123 -15.58 28.74 4.19
CA GLY A 123 -15.30 29.62 3.05
C GLY A 123 -14.03 29.26 2.28
N GLU A 124 -13.57 28.01 2.34
CA GLU A 124 -12.41 27.50 1.61
C GLU A 124 -12.87 26.57 0.47
N THR A 125 -12.29 26.68 -0.72
CA THR A 125 -12.55 25.76 -1.83
C THR A 125 -11.70 24.49 -1.70
N LEU A 126 -12.13 23.41 -2.35
CA LEU A 126 -11.36 22.15 -2.38
C LEU A 126 -9.96 22.35 -2.99
N ASN A 127 -9.84 23.18 -4.02
CA ASN A 127 -8.56 23.44 -4.69
C ASN A 127 -7.59 24.20 -3.77
N GLU A 128 -8.05 25.24 -3.07
CA GLU A 128 -7.23 25.97 -2.10
C GLU A 128 -6.73 25.05 -0.98
N TYR A 129 -7.64 24.22 -0.45
CA TYR A 129 -7.29 23.20 0.54
C TYR A 129 -6.21 22.23 0.01
N LYS A 130 -6.41 21.67 -1.20
CA LYS A 130 -5.45 20.73 -1.81
C LYS A 130 -4.08 21.36 -2.02
N SER A 131 -4.03 22.58 -2.56
CA SER A 131 -2.78 23.31 -2.77
C SER A 131 -2.06 23.59 -1.46
N ARG A 132 -2.77 24.05 -0.42
CA ARG A 132 -2.20 24.32 0.91
C ARG A 132 -1.71 23.05 1.60
N ARG A 133 -2.45 21.95 1.52
CA ARG A 133 -2.04 20.64 2.07
C ARG A 133 -0.79 20.12 1.34
N LEU A 134 -0.83 20.08 0.01
CA LEU A 134 0.30 19.60 -0.80
C LEU A 134 1.56 20.43 -0.54
N GLN A 135 1.44 21.75 -0.48
CA GLN A 135 2.58 22.61 -0.14
C GLN A 135 3.21 22.20 1.19
N ARG A 136 2.41 22.03 2.26
CA ARG A 136 2.92 21.60 3.56
C ARG A 136 3.56 20.21 3.53
N GLN A 137 2.97 19.28 2.78
CA GLN A 137 3.53 17.93 2.60
C GLN A 137 4.90 17.99 1.92
N LEU A 138 5.02 18.75 0.83
CA LEU A 138 6.28 18.93 0.09
C LEU A 138 7.36 19.62 0.93
N GLU A 139 7.01 20.69 1.64
CA GLU A 139 7.91 21.39 2.57
C GLU A 139 8.41 20.44 3.66
N THR A 140 7.51 19.64 4.24
CA THR A 140 7.89 18.66 5.27
C THR A 140 8.82 17.57 4.70
N ILE A 141 8.54 17.03 3.51
CA ILE A 141 9.43 16.06 2.84
C ILE A 141 10.80 16.68 2.56
N GLN A 142 10.84 17.92 2.10
CA GLN A 142 12.08 18.62 1.81
C GLN A 142 12.90 18.85 3.08
N GLU A 143 12.27 19.29 4.17
CA GLU A 143 12.95 19.54 5.45
C GLU A 143 13.50 18.24 6.05
N VAL A 144 12.79 17.13 5.87
CA VAL A 144 13.12 15.84 6.47
C VAL A 144 14.11 15.02 5.65
N PHE A 145 13.85 14.84 4.36
CA PHE A 145 14.63 13.95 3.48
C PHE A 145 15.33 14.68 2.32
N GLY A 146 15.27 16.01 2.29
CA GLY A 146 15.92 16.84 1.29
C GLY A 146 15.18 16.91 -0.05
N THR A 147 15.62 17.86 -0.88
CA THR A 147 15.03 18.15 -2.20
C THR A 147 15.11 16.96 -3.16
N GLU A 148 16.11 16.08 -3.05
CA GLU A 148 16.22 14.92 -3.92
C GLU A 148 15.08 13.91 -3.72
N THR A 149 14.59 13.76 -2.49
CA THR A 149 13.42 12.92 -2.22
C THR A 149 12.15 13.54 -2.82
N VAL A 150 12.00 14.87 -2.74
CA VAL A 150 10.89 15.58 -3.40
C VAL A 150 10.92 15.37 -4.92
N LYS A 151 12.09 15.52 -5.56
CA LYS A 151 12.24 15.26 -7.00
C LYS A 151 11.94 13.82 -7.35
N LYS A 152 12.44 12.86 -6.57
CA LYS A 152 12.16 11.43 -6.79
C LYS A 152 10.67 11.14 -6.74
N TRP A 153 9.99 11.60 -5.69
CA TRP A 153 8.57 11.28 -5.46
C TRP A 153 7.61 12.04 -6.37
N TYR A 154 7.85 13.32 -6.65
CA TYR A 154 6.88 14.18 -7.34
C TYR A 154 7.26 14.53 -8.78
N VAL A 155 8.46 14.15 -9.24
CA VAL A 155 8.88 14.33 -10.63
C VAL A 155 9.19 12.98 -11.25
N ASP A 156 10.18 12.24 -10.74
CA ASP A 156 10.59 10.96 -11.34
C ASP A 156 9.45 9.92 -11.29
N TYR A 157 8.88 9.66 -10.11
CA TYR A 157 7.80 8.70 -9.95
C TYR A 157 6.53 9.10 -10.71
N SER A 158 6.25 10.39 -10.87
CA SER A 158 5.14 10.86 -11.70
C SER A 158 5.27 10.44 -13.17
N HIS A 159 6.50 10.35 -13.68
CA HIS A 159 6.79 9.92 -15.04
C HIS A 159 6.93 8.39 -15.14
N ARG A 160 7.56 7.75 -14.16
CA ARG A 160 7.79 6.30 -14.15
C ARG A 160 6.51 5.51 -13.89
N TYR A 161 5.67 6.03 -13.00
CA TYR A 161 4.47 5.39 -12.49
C TYR A 161 3.24 6.28 -12.70
N SER A 162 3.11 6.88 -13.89
CA SER A 162 1.85 7.51 -14.29
C SER A 162 0.71 6.46 -14.24
N PRO A 163 -0.56 6.87 -14.07
CA PRO A 163 -1.69 5.94 -14.05
C PRO A 163 -1.69 4.96 -15.25
N GLU A 164 -1.38 5.45 -16.45
CA GLU A 164 -1.30 4.64 -17.66
C GLU A 164 -0.16 3.61 -17.58
N ARG A 165 1.01 4.01 -17.08
CA ARG A 165 2.14 3.10 -16.91
C ARG A 165 1.90 2.07 -15.83
N MET A 166 1.29 2.46 -14.71
CA MET A 166 0.92 1.53 -13.65
C MET A 166 -0.04 0.47 -14.16
N ASN A 167 -1.04 0.84 -14.98
CA ASN A 167 -1.95 -0.12 -15.59
C ASN A 167 -1.23 -1.11 -16.54
N MET A 168 -0.13 -0.70 -17.18
CA MET A 168 0.70 -1.58 -18.02
C MET A 168 1.63 -2.48 -17.19
N LEU A 169 2.09 -2.00 -16.03
CA LEU A 169 2.96 -2.75 -15.12
C LEU A 169 2.19 -3.78 -14.30
N GLN A 170 0.92 -3.51 -13.98
CA GLN A 170 0.11 -4.41 -13.18
C GLN A 170 -0.21 -5.68 -13.98
N ARG A 171 0.19 -6.84 -13.45
CA ARG A 171 -0.02 -8.15 -14.08
C ARG A 171 -0.59 -9.14 -13.08
N SER A 172 -1.36 -10.10 -13.58
CA SER A 172 -1.69 -11.29 -12.81
C SER A 172 -0.64 -12.35 -13.09
N ILE A 173 -0.02 -12.92 -12.05
CA ILE A 173 0.91 -14.04 -12.19
C ILE A 173 0.19 -15.35 -11.86
N TYR A 174 0.39 -16.32 -12.75
CA TYR A 174 0.12 -17.73 -12.54
C TYR A 174 1.45 -18.41 -12.26
N HIS A 175 1.55 -19.18 -11.19
CA HIS A 175 2.73 -19.98 -10.89
C HIS A 175 2.50 -21.43 -11.34
N GLY A 176 3.43 -21.95 -12.16
CA GLY A 176 3.41 -23.32 -12.71
C GLY A 176 2.97 -23.41 -14.17
N ASP A 177 2.84 -24.64 -14.70
CA ASP A 177 2.53 -24.94 -16.12
C ASP A 177 1.06 -24.74 -16.52
N LEU A 178 0.28 -23.94 -15.78
CA LEU A 178 -1.18 -24.03 -15.82
C LEU A 178 -1.84 -22.65 -15.90
N ASP A 179 -2.17 -22.24 -17.12
CA ASP A 179 -3.11 -21.13 -17.41
C ASP A 179 -4.58 -21.56 -17.23
N ARG A 180 -4.84 -22.72 -16.60
CA ARG A 180 -6.19 -23.28 -16.47
C ARG A 180 -6.73 -23.05 -15.07
N LEU A 181 -7.68 -22.12 -14.97
CA LEU A 181 -8.53 -21.95 -13.81
C LEU A 181 -9.39 -23.20 -13.57
N GLY A 182 -9.82 -23.38 -12.33
CA GLY A 182 -10.83 -24.38 -11.99
C GLY A 182 -12.15 -24.10 -12.70
N SER A 183 -13.02 -25.11 -12.78
CA SER A 183 -14.34 -24.98 -13.41
C SER A 183 -15.45 -25.10 -12.36
N PRO A 184 -16.52 -24.30 -12.43
CA PRO A 184 -17.66 -24.46 -11.53
C PRO A 184 -18.25 -25.87 -11.61
N ILE A 185 -18.67 -26.41 -10.47
CA ILE A 185 -19.44 -27.67 -10.44
C ILE A 185 -20.89 -27.35 -10.79
N ASP A 186 -21.50 -28.23 -11.58
CA ASP A 186 -22.92 -28.16 -11.88
C ASP A 186 -23.79 -28.30 -10.61
N LEU A 187 -24.71 -27.35 -10.42
CA LEU A 187 -25.54 -27.28 -9.22
C LEU A 187 -26.53 -28.44 -9.13
N GLU A 188 -27.03 -28.96 -10.25
CA GLU A 188 -27.96 -30.09 -10.26
C GLU A 188 -27.27 -31.40 -9.86
N THR A 189 -25.99 -31.54 -10.21
CA THR A 189 -25.14 -32.64 -9.78
C THR A 189 -24.94 -32.63 -8.26
N VAL A 190 -24.63 -31.46 -7.67
CA VAL A 190 -24.43 -31.29 -6.22
C VAL A 190 -25.68 -31.63 -5.41
N LYS A 191 -26.88 -31.28 -5.90
CA LYS A 191 -28.15 -31.56 -5.19
C LYS A 191 -28.39 -33.05 -4.92
N LYS A 192 -27.78 -33.93 -5.72
CA LYS A 192 -27.94 -35.38 -5.63
C LYS A 192 -26.76 -36.08 -4.97
N SER A 193 -25.69 -35.34 -4.68
CA SER A 193 -24.46 -35.88 -4.13
C SER A 193 -24.54 -36.08 -2.61
N ASP A 194 -23.93 -37.16 -2.11
CA ASP A 194 -23.59 -37.25 -0.69
C ASP A 194 -22.35 -36.39 -0.35
N ALA A 195 -22.00 -36.33 0.94
CA ALA A 195 -20.87 -35.51 1.39
C ALA A 195 -19.52 -35.93 0.76
N LYS A 196 -19.32 -37.22 0.51
CA LYS A 196 -18.08 -37.75 -0.07
C LYS A 196 -18.02 -37.43 -1.56
N GLU A 197 -19.13 -37.61 -2.28
CA GLU A 197 -19.27 -37.27 -3.69
C GLU A 197 -19.08 -35.77 -3.93
N LEU A 198 -19.62 -34.92 -3.06
CA LEU A 198 -19.43 -33.48 -3.10
C LEU A 198 -17.94 -33.10 -2.95
N ILE A 199 -17.26 -33.63 -1.93
CA ILE A 199 -15.82 -33.35 -1.71
C ILE A 199 -15.00 -33.79 -2.93
N GLN A 200 -15.24 -34.99 -3.46
CA GLN A 200 -14.53 -35.48 -4.65
C GLN A 200 -14.88 -34.67 -5.91
N GLY A 201 -16.10 -34.14 -6.02
CA GLY A 201 -16.47 -33.17 -7.04
C GLY A 201 -15.62 -31.90 -6.93
N ILE A 202 -15.56 -31.28 -5.74
CA ILE A 202 -14.77 -30.07 -5.46
C ILE A 202 -13.31 -30.27 -5.84
N LEU A 203 -12.69 -31.36 -5.38
CA LEU A 203 -11.28 -31.65 -5.66
C LEU A 203 -10.98 -31.78 -7.15
N ARG A 204 -11.88 -32.38 -7.94
CA ARG A 204 -11.70 -32.53 -9.41
C ARG A 204 -11.82 -31.22 -10.19
N HIS A 205 -12.53 -30.25 -9.62
CA HIS A 205 -12.86 -28.99 -10.27
C HIS A 205 -11.98 -27.81 -9.84
N GLN A 206 -11.12 -27.99 -8.82
CA GLN A 206 -10.19 -26.95 -8.38
C GLN A 206 -9.12 -26.64 -9.42
N SER A 207 -8.68 -25.38 -9.42
CA SER A 207 -7.53 -24.93 -10.20
C SER A 207 -6.28 -25.68 -9.76
N GLN A 208 -5.56 -26.26 -10.72
CA GLN A 208 -4.22 -26.78 -10.46
C GLN A 208 -3.16 -25.66 -10.46
N SER A 209 -3.51 -24.47 -10.98
CA SER A 209 -2.66 -23.29 -11.01
C SER A 209 -2.66 -22.56 -9.68
N MET A 210 -1.48 -22.14 -9.25
CA MET A 210 -1.31 -21.21 -8.14
C MET A 210 -1.42 -19.78 -8.67
N PHE A 211 -2.60 -19.17 -8.48
CA PHE A 211 -2.92 -17.86 -9.04
C PHE A 211 -2.84 -16.76 -7.99
N CYS A 212 -2.14 -15.68 -8.33
CA CYS A 212 -2.22 -14.40 -7.64
C CYS A 212 -3.11 -13.47 -8.48
N GLY A 213 -4.26 -13.04 -7.93
CA GLY A 213 -5.34 -12.38 -8.66
C GLY A 213 -5.06 -11.03 -9.32
N GLY A 214 -3.81 -10.57 -9.32
CA GLY A 214 -3.38 -9.27 -9.82
C GLY A 214 -4.00 -8.06 -9.10
N HIS A 215 -4.96 -8.29 -8.20
CA HIS A 215 -5.74 -7.29 -7.47
C HIS A 215 -5.86 -7.73 -6.00
N GLY A 216 -4.73 -7.79 -5.27
CA GLY A 216 -4.71 -8.09 -3.83
C GLY A 216 -4.40 -9.55 -3.45
N CYS A 217 -5.00 -10.04 -2.34
CA CYS A 217 -4.65 -11.36 -1.79
C CYS A 217 -4.90 -12.49 -2.81
N GLY A 218 -3.90 -13.35 -2.98
CA GLY A 218 -3.95 -14.47 -3.91
C GLY A 218 -4.65 -15.70 -3.35
N VAL A 219 -4.71 -16.76 -4.15
CA VAL A 219 -5.10 -18.10 -3.68
C VAL A 219 -4.10 -18.55 -2.60
N TYR A 220 -4.57 -19.29 -1.59
CA TYR A 220 -3.78 -19.81 -0.46
C TYR A 220 -3.34 -18.80 0.61
N CYS A 221 -3.85 -17.56 0.60
CA CYS A 221 -3.85 -16.74 1.82
C CYS A 221 -4.48 -17.57 2.96
N SER A 222 -3.75 -17.75 4.06
CA SER A 222 -4.16 -18.62 5.16
C SER A 222 -4.30 -17.84 6.46
N CYS A 223 -5.04 -18.40 7.41
CA CYS A 223 -5.03 -17.90 8.78
C CYS A 223 -3.92 -18.58 9.60
N ASN A 224 -3.85 -18.24 10.88
CA ASN A 224 -2.92 -18.82 11.85
C ASN A 224 -3.14 -20.31 12.16
N SER A 225 -3.89 -21.05 11.32
CA SER A 225 -3.93 -22.51 11.34
C SER A 225 -2.80 -23.16 10.53
N GLY A 226 -2.08 -22.39 9.71
CA GLY A 226 -0.95 -22.88 8.90
C GLY A 226 0.38 -22.82 9.65
N SER A 227 1.34 -23.65 9.23
CA SER A 227 2.68 -23.76 9.84
C SER A 227 3.65 -22.62 9.48
N LEU A 228 3.23 -21.64 8.67
CA LEU A 228 4.10 -20.54 8.25
C LEU A 228 4.34 -19.51 9.38
N TYR A 229 3.56 -19.57 10.46
CA TYR A 229 3.60 -18.64 11.58
C TYR A 229 3.73 -19.35 12.96
N SER A 230 4.17 -20.61 12.97
CA SER A 230 4.43 -21.39 14.19
C SER A 230 5.89 -21.33 14.63
#